data_AF-A0A401ZR16-F1
#
_entry.id   AF-A0A401ZR16-F1
#
_cell.length_a   1.000
_cell.length_b   1.000
_cell.length_c   1.000
_cell.angle_alpha   90.00
_cell.angle_beta   90.00
_cell.angle_gamma   90.00
#
_symmetry.space_group_name_H-M   'P 1'
#
loop_
_entity.id
_entity.type
_entity.pdbx_description
1 polymer ?
#
loop_
_entity_poly.entity_id
_entity_poly.type
_entity_poly.pdbx_seq_one_letter_code
_entity_poly.pdbx_strand_id
1 'polypeptide(L)'
;MTDIENELTVRIRNVCNVQARYRVLWIVGEPRCGKSFLCRSLCKNNGWKYINYTLGRGFLDSLVGQEEIYRPQNFLDDLYRWCNQSTEDFIVLDEIEPLLSLWTWDIQEEFFKLVGRAPDLTTGIVITTRVRTTQQLSRIFSEMDPNHIYEIQQGVISWYN
;
A
#
# COMPACT_ATOMS: atom_id res chain seq x y z
N MET A 1 -9.24 19.65 0.45
CA MET A 1 -9.01 18.35 -0.22
C MET A 1 -8.86 18.64 -1.70
N THR A 2 -7.75 18.24 -2.32
CA THR A 2 -7.50 18.49 -3.76
C THR A 2 -8.34 17.55 -4.63
N ASP A 3 -8.47 17.83 -5.93
CA ASP A 3 -9.22 16.96 -6.85
C ASP A 3 -8.66 15.52 -6.88
N ILE A 4 -7.33 15.38 -6.83
CA ILE A 4 -6.65 14.08 -6.75
C ILE A 4 -6.95 13.37 -5.42
N GLU A 5 -6.99 14.09 -4.30
CA GLU A 5 -7.34 13.50 -3.01
C GLU A 5 -8.79 13.00 -3.00
N ASN A 6 -9.72 13.76 -3.59
CA ASN A 6 -11.11 13.35 -3.71
C ASN A 6 -11.25 12.11 -4.59
N GLU A 7 -10.61 12.12 -5.78
CA GLU A 7 -10.60 10.98 -6.70
C GLU A 7 -10.06 9.72 -6.02
N LEU A 8 -8.89 9.83 -5.38
CA LEU A 8 -8.24 8.69 -4.74
C LEU A 8 -9.05 8.20 -3.53
N THR A 9 -9.71 9.10 -2.78
CA THR A 9 -10.61 8.72 -1.69
C THR A 9 -11.79 7.90 -2.20
N VAL A 10 -12.43 8.34 -3.29
CA VAL A 10 -13.54 7.60 -3.92
C VAL A 10 -13.06 6.24 -4.40
N ARG A 11 -11.91 6.19 -5.07
CA ARG A 11 -11.33 4.94 -5.57
C ARG A 11 -11.00 3.96 -4.46
N ILE A 12 -10.36 4.41 -3.38
CA ILE A 12 -10.06 3.59 -2.20
C ILE A 12 -11.35 3.03 -1.60
N ARG A 13 -12.39 3.85 -1.42
CA ARG A 13 -13.68 3.37 -0.91
C ARG A 13 -14.33 2.35 -1.84
N ASN A 14 -14.28 2.56 -3.15
CA ASN A 14 -14.85 1.62 -4.11
C ASN A 14 -14.12 0.27 -4.08
N VAL A 15 -12.79 0.29 -4.13
CA VAL A 15 -11.96 -0.93 -4.12
C VAL A 15 -12.04 -1.65 -2.78
N CYS A 16 -12.06 -0.90 -1.68
CA CYS A 16 -11.87 -1.48 -0.35
C CYS A 16 -13.13 -1.56 0.51
N ASN A 17 -14.31 -1.02 0.12
CA ASN A 17 -15.55 -1.16 0.91
C ASN A 17 -16.70 -1.87 0.18
N VAL A 18 -16.74 -1.85 -1.15
CA VAL A 18 -17.90 -2.37 -1.91
C VAL A 18 -17.71 -3.86 -2.20
N GLN A 19 -17.91 -4.72 -1.19
CA GLN A 19 -17.96 -6.19 -1.32
C GLN A 19 -16.84 -6.83 -2.17
N ALA A 20 -15.68 -6.18 -2.26
CA ALA A 20 -14.60 -6.67 -3.09
C ALA A 20 -13.94 -7.85 -2.39
N ARG A 21 -13.77 -8.94 -3.12
CA ARG A 21 -13.04 -10.14 -2.68
C ARG A 21 -11.64 -9.80 -2.14
N TYR A 22 -11.08 -8.68 -2.57
CA TYR A 22 -9.77 -8.16 -2.20
C TYR A 22 -9.90 -6.69 -1.82
N ARG A 23 -9.31 -6.28 -0.69
CA ARG A 23 -9.45 -4.90 -0.15
C ARG A 23 -8.11 -4.17 -0.11
N VAL A 24 -7.28 -4.40 -1.13
CA VAL A 24 -5.93 -3.82 -1.24
C VAL A 24 -5.86 -2.95 -2.48
N LEU A 25 -5.44 -1.69 -2.32
CA LEU A 25 -5.14 -0.77 -3.41
C LEU A 25 -3.65 -0.41 -3.39
N TRP A 26 -3.02 -0.48 -4.56
CA TRP A 26 -1.62 -0.12 -4.77
C TRP A 26 -1.52 1.29 -5.34
N ILE A 27 -0.69 2.13 -4.73
CA ILE A 27 -0.31 3.44 -5.27
C ILE A 27 1.12 3.33 -5.79
N VAL A 28 1.28 3.50 -7.10
CA VAL A 28 2.58 3.42 -7.78
C VAL A 28 2.99 4.75 -8.39
N GLY A 29 4.30 4.91 -8.57
CA GLY A 29 4.86 6.05 -9.28
C GLY A 29 6.34 6.22 -8.95
N GLU A 30 7.01 7.08 -9.71
CA GLU A 30 8.43 7.35 -9.56
C GLU A 30 8.80 7.91 -8.16
N PRO A 31 10.06 7.78 -7.72
CA PRO A 31 10.55 8.49 -6.54
C PRO A 31 10.21 9.98 -6.61
N ARG A 32 9.83 10.57 -5.47
CA ARG A 32 9.53 12.01 -5.34
C ARG A 32 8.35 12.52 -6.19
N CYS A 33 7.48 11.65 -6.70
CA CYS A 33 6.24 12.08 -7.38
C CYS A 33 5.14 12.60 -6.43
N GLY A 34 5.35 12.52 -5.11
CA GLY A 34 4.43 13.04 -4.09
C GLY A 34 3.50 12.01 -3.43
N LYS A 35 3.70 10.71 -3.66
CA LYS A 35 2.95 9.61 -2.99
C LYS A 35 2.84 9.81 -1.47
N SER A 36 3.98 10.02 -0.80
CA SER A 36 4.04 10.13 0.66
C SER A 36 3.29 11.36 1.18
N PHE A 37 3.37 12.49 0.46
CA PHE A 37 2.62 13.70 0.78
C PHE A 37 1.11 13.47 0.64
N LEU A 38 0.67 12.90 -0.50
CA LEU A 38 -0.72 12.61 -0.79
C LEU A 38 -1.31 11.64 0.25
N CYS A 39 -0.62 10.54 0.53
CA CYS A 39 -1.04 9.54 1.51
C CYS A 39 -1.17 10.13 2.92
N ARG A 40 -0.19 10.93 3.34
CA ARG A 40 -0.24 11.59 4.66
C ARG A 40 -1.41 12.57 4.75
N SER A 41 -1.67 13.34 3.70
CA SER A 41 -2.79 14.27 3.64
C SER A 41 -4.14 13.54 3.69
N LEU A 42 -4.29 12.46 2.91
CA LEU A 42 -5.47 11.60 2.93
C LEU A 42 -5.77 11.03 4.31
N CYS A 43 -4.75 10.45 4.97
CA CYS A 43 -4.89 9.91 6.31
C CYS A 43 -5.31 10.98 7.31
N LYS A 44 -4.68 12.17 7.27
CA LYS A 44 -5.03 13.29 8.15
C LYS A 44 -6.47 13.75 7.94
N ASN A 45 -6.91 13.88 6.69
CA ASN A 45 -8.21 14.46 6.36
C ASN A 45 -9.39 13.49 6.57
N ASN A 46 -9.14 12.18 6.51
CA ASN A 46 -10.18 11.16 6.64
C ASN A 46 -10.08 10.32 7.92
N GLY A 47 -9.12 10.59 8.80
CA GLY A 47 -8.91 9.81 10.04
C GLY A 47 -8.41 8.39 9.79
N TRP A 48 -7.68 8.16 8.71
CA TRP A 48 -7.10 6.83 8.41
C TRP A 48 -5.76 6.65 9.10
N LYS A 49 -5.39 5.40 9.32
CA LYS A 49 -4.09 5.06 9.91
C LYS A 49 -2.99 5.19 8.86
N TYR A 50 -1.93 5.93 9.18
CA TYR A 50 -0.75 6.09 8.34
C TYR A 50 0.44 5.38 8.97
N ILE A 51 1.04 4.45 8.24
CA ILE A 51 2.24 3.71 8.64
C ILE A 51 3.31 3.99 7.60
N ASN A 52 4.45 4.53 8.01
CA ASN A 52 5.58 4.80 7.13
C ASN A 52 6.72 3.84 7.47
N TYR A 53 7.17 3.05 6.50
CA TYR A 53 8.16 1.99 6.69
C TYR A 53 9.60 2.51 6.75
N THR A 54 9.89 3.72 6.27
CA THR A 54 11.24 4.31 6.28
C THR A 54 11.49 5.22 7.47
N LEU A 55 10.45 5.85 8.03
CA LEU A 55 10.55 6.89 9.06
C LEU A 55 9.77 6.57 10.34
N GLY A 56 8.93 5.53 10.34
CA GLY A 56 8.17 5.10 11.51
C GLY A 56 9.00 4.21 12.43
N ARG A 57 9.08 4.55 13.73
CA ARG A 57 9.60 3.64 14.75
C ARG A 57 8.71 2.39 14.85
N GLY A 58 9.31 1.22 14.96
CA GLY A 58 8.64 -0.01 15.38
C GLY A 58 8.46 -1.11 14.33
N PHE A 59 8.22 -0.80 13.04
CA PHE A 59 8.01 -1.88 12.07
C PHE A 59 9.32 -2.57 11.69
N LEU A 60 10.28 -1.85 11.10
CA LEU A 60 11.59 -2.44 10.76
C LEU A 60 12.33 -2.94 12.01
N ASP A 61 12.11 -2.32 13.16
CA ASP A 61 12.69 -2.76 14.44
C ASP A 61 12.27 -4.20 14.79
N SER A 62 11.03 -4.60 14.43
CA SER A 62 10.55 -5.97 14.61
C SER A 62 11.13 -6.98 13.61
N LEU A 63 11.71 -6.49 12.51
CA LEU A 63 12.39 -7.33 11.51
C LEU A 63 13.88 -7.53 11.80
N VAL A 64 14.45 -6.78 12.75
CA VAL A 64 15.86 -6.91 13.12
C VAL A 64 16.15 -8.32 13.64
N GLY A 65 17.09 -9.02 13.00
CA GLY A 65 17.45 -10.40 13.31
C GLY A 65 16.50 -11.45 12.71
N GLN A 66 15.50 -11.04 11.94
CA GLN A 66 14.59 -11.92 11.20
C GLN A 66 14.65 -11.71 9.69
N GLU A 67 15.55 -10.86 9.20
CA GLU A 67 15.63 -10.45 7.79
C GLU A 67 15.77 -11.65 6.85
N GLU A 68 16.54 -12.67 7.26
CA GLU A 68 16.77 -13.88 6.48
C GLU A 68 15.58 -14.85 6.47
N ILE A 69 14.67 -14.77 7.45
CA ILE A 69 13.54 -15.70 7.62
C ILE A 69 12.17 -15.05 7.36
N TYR A 70 12.09 -13.72 7.33
CA TYR A 70 10.86 -13.02 7.05
C TYR A 70 10.48 -13.20 5.59
N ARG A 71 9.25 -13.64 5.34
CA ARG A 71 8.73 -14.03 4.03
C ARG A 71 7.37 -13.37 3.78
N PRO A 72 6.88 -13.41 2.53
CA PRO A 72 5.57 -12.86 2.17
C PRO A 72 4.42 -13.28 3.09
N GLN A 73 4.41 -14.54 3.54
CA GLN A 73 3.39 -15.03 4.47
C GLN A 73 3.45 -14.34 5.83
N ASN A 74 4.64 -14.06 6.37
CA ASN A 74 4.77 -13.36 7.65
C ASN A 74 4.17 -11.94 7.56
N PHE A 75 4.41 -11.26 6.44
CA PHE A 75 3.79 -9.96 6.19
C PHE A 75 2.27 -10.06 6.11
N LEU A 76 1.73 -11.07 5.42
CA LEU A 76 0.30 -11.25 5.36
C LEU A 76 -0.30 -11.50 6.76
N ASP A 77 0.36 -12.29 7.60
CA ASP A 77 -0.06 -12.53 8.98
C ASP A 77 -0.02 -11.25 9.84
N ASP A 78 1.02 -10.43 9.67
CA ASP A 78 1.12 -9.10 10.29
C ASP A 78 0.00 -8.17 9.80
N LEU A 79 -0.32 -8.20 8.49
CA LEU A 79 -1.39 -7.41 7.90
C LEU A 79 -2.75 -7.75 8.50
N TYR A 80 -3.08 -9.04 8.63
CA TYR A 80 -4.31 -9.47 9.30
C TYR A 80 -4.35 -9.01 10.75
N ARG A 81 -3.24 -9.11 11.48
CA ARG A 81 -3.15 -8.63 12.87
C ARG A 81 -3.41 -7.14 12.96
N TRP A 82 -2.83 -6.34 12.08
CA TRP A 82 -3.07 -4.89 12.07
C TRP A 82 -4.50 -4.53 11.72
N CYS A 83 -5.12 -5.22 10.76
CA CYS A 83 -6.53 -5.01 10.44
C CYS A 83 -7.42 -5.30 11.65
N ASN A 84 -7.18 -6.43 12.33
CA ASN A 84 -7.97 -6.82 13.51
C ASN A 84 -7.78 -5.90 14.73
N GLN A 85 -6.67 -5.16 14.79
CA GLN A 85 -6.38 -4.22 15.87
C GLN A 85 -6.74 -2.77 15.53
N SER A 86 -6.98 -2.45 14.26
CA SER A 86 -7.33 -1.11 13.83
C SER A 86 -8.81 -0.83 14.09
N THR A 87 -9.10 0.40 14.52
CA THR A 87 -10.46 0.93 14.55
C THR A 87 -10.76 1.80 13.34
N GLU A 88 -9.73 2.15 12.55
CA GLU A 88 -9.82 2.93 11.33
C GLU A 88 -10.31 2.09 10.16
N ASP A 89 -11.09 2.71 9.26
CA ASP A 89 -11.59 2.04 8.06
C ASP A 89 -10.48 1.64 7.07
N PHE A 90 -9.36 2.39 7.09
CA PHE A 90 -8.24 2.19 6.18
C PHE A 90 -6.89 2.34 6.88
N ILE A 91 -5.93 1.53 6.42
CA ILE A 91 -4.52 1.63 6.77
C ILE A 91 -3.72 1.89 5.50
N VAL A 92 -2.91 2.95 5.52
CA VAL A 92 -1.97 3.27 4.46
C VAL A 92 -0.55 2.87 4.88
N LEU A 93 0.03 1.93 4.14
CA LEU A 93 1.42 1.48 4.26
C LEU A 93 2.26 2.23 3.22
N ASP A 94 3.03 3.19 3.67
CA ASP A 94 3.85 4.05 2.82
C ASP A 94 5.31 3.58 2.80
N GLU A 95 5.88 3.54 1.59
CA GLU A 95 7.26 3.18 1.26
C GLU A 95 7.64 1.74 1.64
N ILE A 96 6.97 0.74 1.05
CA ILE A 96 7.23 -0.69 1.31
C ILE A 96 8.63 -1.19 0.86
N GLU A 97 9.41 -0.34 0.18
CA GLU A 97 10.71 -0.66 -0.40
C GLU A 97 11.73 -1.31 0.55
N PRO A 98 11.89 -0.87 1.82
CA PRO A 98 12.83 -1.51 2.73
C PRO A 98 12.50 -2.98 2.94
N LEU A 99 11.21 -3.34 3.03
CA LEU A 99 10.80 -4.73 3.14
C LEU A 99 11.10 -5.50 1.86
N LEU A 100 10.75 -4.94 0.69
CA LEU A 100 11.01 -5.59 -0.60
C LEU A 100 12.52 -5.83 -0.81
N SER A 101 13.38 -4.95 -0.26
CA SER A 101 14.83 -5.09 -0.38
C SER A 101 15.42 -6.31 0.33
N LEU A 102 14.67 -6.94 1.24
CA LEU A 102 15.06 -8.18 1.90
C LEU A 102 14.91 -9.41 0.99
N TRP A 103 14.23 -9.26 -0.14
CA TRP A 103 13.75 -10.37 -0.95
C TRP A 103 14.30 -10.33 -2.37
N THR A 104 14.59 -11.51 -2.91
CA THR A 104 14.86 -11.68 -4.34
C THR A 104 13.61 -11.35 -5.16
N TRP A 105 13.80 -11.14 -6.47
CA TRP A 105 12.71 -10.81 -7.39
C TRP A 105 11.55 -11.82 -7.34
N ASP A 106 11.86 -13.12 -7.26
CA ASP A 106 10.84 -14.18 -7.21
C ASP A 106 9.99 -14.08 -5.94
N ILE A 107 10.62 -13.81 -4.80
CA ILE A 107 9.94 -13.65 -3.51
C ILE A 107 9.11 -12.36 -3.49
N GLN A 108 9.61 -11.27 -4.10
CA GLN A 108 8.81 -10.05 -4.25
C GLN A 108 7.57 -10.29 -5.12
N GLU A 109 7.68 -11.08 -6.19
CA GLU A 109 6.52 -11.41 -7.03
C GLU A 109 5.49 -12.25 -6.27
N GLU A 110 5.93 -13.22 -5.46
CA GLU A 110 5.08 -13.97 -4.53
C GLU A 110 4.36 -13.01 -3.57
N PHE A 111 5.08 -12.05 -2.98
CA PHE A 111 4.49 -11.02 -2.13
C PHE A 111 3.39 -10.23 -2.81
N PHE A 112 3.62 -9.73 -4.02
CA PHE A 112 2.58 -8.98 -4.74
C PHE A 112 1.35 -9.87 -4.97
N LYS A 113 1.53 -11.12 -5.43
CA LYS A 113 0.42 -12.06 -5.66
C LYS A 113 -0.38 -12.34 -4.38
N LEU A 114 0.33 -12.61 -3.28
CA LEU A 114 -0.25 -12.97 -2.01
C LEU A 114 -0.99 -11.80 -1.37
N VAL A 115 -0.34 -10.64 -1.26
CA VAL A 115 -0.89 -9.46 -0.58
C VAL A 115 -1.94 -8.77 -1.43
N GLY A 116 -1.71 -8.62 -2.74
CA GLY A 116 -2.69 -8.00 -3.65
C GLY A 116 -4.04 -8.73 -3.64
N ARG A 117 -4.03 -10.04 -3.36
CA ARG A 117 -5.21 -10.90 -3.33
C ARG A 117 -5.56 -11.41 -1.92
N ALA A 118 -5.10 -10.72 -0.89
CA ALA A 118 -5.41 -11.09 0.49
C ALA A 118 -6.95 -11.08 0.71
N PRO A 119 -7.57 -12.24 0.99
CA PRO A 119 -9.00 -12.31 1.30
C PRO A 119 -9.28 -11.79 2.71
N ASP A 120 -10.56 -11.58 3.03
CA ASP A 120 -11.07 -11.44 4.41
C ASP A 120 -10.42 -10.35 5.29
N LEU A 121 -9.76 -9.36 4.67
CA LEU A 121 -9.30 -8.18 5.39
C LEU A 121 -10.50 -7.40 5.94
N THR A 122 -10.49 -7.09 7.23
CA THR A 122 -11.55 -6.31 7.90
C THR A 122 -11.40 -4.81 7.66
N THR A 123 -10.19 -4.36 7.33
CA THR A 123 -9.80 -2.98 7.06
C THR A 123 -9.29 -2.85 5.63
N GLY A 124 -9.58 -1.73 4.96
CA GLY A 124 -9.03 -1.48 3.63
C GLY A 124 -7.55 -1.12 3.69
N ILE A 125 -6.74 -1.71 2.81
CA ILE A 125 -5.29 -1.52 2.80
C ILE A 125 -4.89 -0.73 1.56
N VAL A 126 -4.05 0.28 1.76
CA VAL A 126 -3.42 1.03 0.69
C VAL A 126 -1.91 0.87 0.83
N ILE A 127 -1.23 0.40 -0.21
CA ILE A 127 0.22 0.19 -0.19
C ILE A 127 0.87 1.07 -1.25
N THR A 128 1.87 1.85 -0.86
CA THR A 128 2.65 2.63 -1.82
C THR A 128 3.93 1.89 -2.20
N THR A 129 4.30 1.95 -3.48
CA THR A 129 5.58 1.41 -3.95
C THR A 129 6.13 2.18 -5.15
N ARG A 130 7.46 2.13 -5.33
CA ARG A 130 8.21 2.57 -6.51
C ARG A 130 8.82 1.42 -7.32
N VAL A 131 8.78 0.19 -6.81
CA VAL A 131 9.54 -0.95 -7.38
C VAL A 131 8.92 -1.47 -8.68
N ARG A 132 7.64 -1.17 -8.93
CA ARG A 132 6.91 -1.64 -10.11
C ARG A 132 6.10 -0.52 -10.74
N THR A 133 6.15 -0.45 -12.07
CA THR A 133 5.21 0.33 -12.87
C THR A 133 3.81 -0.29 -12.84
N THR A 134 2.78 0.48 -13.20
CA THR A 134 1.42 -0.04 -13.37
C THR A 134 1.37 -1.22 -14.32
N GLN A 135 2.14 -1.17 -15.42
CA GLN A 135 2.18 -2.24 -16.40
C GLN A 135 2.75 -3.54 -15.80
N GLN A 136 3.78 -3.45 -14.98
CA GLN A 136 4.37 -4.62 -14.32
C GLN A 136 3.42 -5.21 -13.26
N LEU A 137 2.79 -4.38 -12.43
CA LEU A 137 1.79 -4.86 -11.47
C LEU A 137 0.56 -5.45 -12.16
N SER A 138 0.10 -4.86 -13.25
CA SER A 138 -1.05 -5.38 -14.01
C SER A 138 -0.80 -6.78 -14.56
N ARG A 139 0.45 -7.12 -14.91
CA ARG A 139 0.82 -8.49 -15.32
C ARG A 139 0.76 -9.47 -14.15
N ILE A 140 1.16 -9.04 -12.96
CA ILE A 140 1.10 -9.85 -11.74
C ILE A 140 -0.36 -10.02 -11.28
N PHE A 141 -1.16 -8.97 -11.43
CA PHE A 141 -2.58 -8.89 -11.04
C PHE A 141 -3.53 -9.16 -12.20
N SER A 142 -3.15 -9.99 -13.17
CA SER A 142 -3.87 -10.20 -14.44
C SER A 142 -5.34 -10.62 -14.29
N GLU A 143 -5.77 -11.10 -13.12
CA GLU A 143 -7.14 -11.51 -12.81
C GLU A 143 -7.88 -10.52 -11.89
N MET A 144 -7.26 -9.40 -11.54
CA MET A 144 -7.85 -8.36 -10.68
C MET A 144 -8.32 -7.17 -11.51
N ASP A 145 -9.31 -6.45 -10.97
CA ASP A 145 -9.75 -5.20 -11.57
C ASP A 145 -8.59 -4.17 -11.60
N PRO A 146 -8.32 -3.50 -12.74
CA PRO A 146 -7.29 -2.45 -12.82
C PRO A 146 -7.45 -1.33 -11.80
N ASN A 147 -8.64 -1.15 -11.24
CA ASN A 147 -8.93 -0.19 -10.17
C ASN A 147 -8.06 -0.40 -8.93
N HIS A 148 -7.52 -1.61 -8.71
CA HIS A 148 -6.59 -1.93 -7.63
C HIS A 148 -5.20 -1.28 -7.76
N ILE A 149 -4.86 -0.68 -8.91
CA ILE A 149 -3.58 0.02 -9.10
C ILE A 149 -3.84 1.48 -9.50
N TYR A 150 -3.36 2.42 -8.70
CA TYR A 150 -3.40 3.86 -8.98
C TYR A 150 -1.99 4.38 -9.25
N GLU A 151 -1.76 5.00 -10.42
CA GLU A 151 -0.46 5.56 -10.79
C GLU A 151 -0.42 7.07 -10.69
N ILE A 152 0.61 7.59 -10.02
CA ILE A 152 0.92 9.02 -10.02
C ILE A 152 1.92 9.30 -11.14
N GLN A 153 1.45 9.82 -12.28
CA GLN A 153 2.26 9.93 -13.49
C GLN A 153 3.23 11.12 -13.53
N GLN A 154 3.02 12.24 -12.81
CA GLN A 154 3.99 13.34 -12.75
C GLN A 154 3.94 14.14 -11.43
N GLY A 155 5.10 14.72 -11.08
CA GLY A 155 5.46 15.27 -9.79
C GLY A 155 4.47 16.26 -9.21
N VAL A 156 3.83 15.84 -8.14
CA VAL A 156 3.11 16.71 -7.21
C VAL A 156 4.14 17.55 -6.44
N ILE A 157 4.74 18.55 -7.10
CA ILE A 157 5.86 19.34 -6.55
C ILE A 157 5.41 20.68 -5.96
N SER A 158 4.17 21.14 -6.16
CA SER A 158 3.69 22.35 -5.47
C SER A 158 2.16 22.39 -5.31
N TRP A 159 1.69 22.15 -4.08
CA TRP A 159 0.33 22.51 -3.65
C TRP A 159 0.30 23.81 -2.83
N TYR A 160 1.30 24.66 -2.99
CA TYR A 160 1.31 25.99 -2.40
C TYR A 160 1.54 27.01 -3.52
N ASN A 161 0.46 27.67 -3.92
CA ASN A 161 0.50 29.12 -4.11
C ASN A 161 0.30 29.77 -2.74
#